data_AF-A0A1G6EKJ0-F1
#
_entry.id   AF-A0A1G6EKJ0-F1
#
_cell.length_a   1.000
_cell.length_b   1.000
_cell.length_c   1.000
_cell.angle_alpha   90.00
_cell.angle_beta   90.00
_cell.angle_gamma   90.00
#
_symmetry.space_group_name_H-M   'P 1'
#
loop_
_entity.id
_entity.type
_entity.pdbx_description
1 polymer ?
#
loop_
_entity_poly.entity_id
_entity_poly.type
_entity_poly.pdbx_seq_one_letter_code
_entity_poly.pdbx_strand_id
1 'polypeptide(L)'
;MFKTYDLFSHRSINDLVPEIMYYYLFQGLSLTAIEEKMFRTEDYHGWLSKTFLNYYGIDTDKTNKGIYANKTIPEVVEELYKSSNIAHLRVAKLLKEKYL
;
A
#
# COMPACT_ATOMS: atom_id res chain seq x y z
N MET A 1 -9.79 23.30 16.66
CA MET A 1 -10.51 22.01 16.55
C MET A 1 -9.62 21.08 15.74
N PHE A 2 -9.21 19.93 16.30
CA PHE A 2 -8.41 18.95 15.55
C PHE A 2 -9.27 18.40 14.41
N LYS A 3 -8.82 18.50 13.16
CA LYS A 3 -9.44 17.82 12.03
C LYS A 3 -9.16 16.31 12.19
N THR A 4 -10.14 15.57 12.71
CA THR A 4 -10.10 14.11 12.70
C THR A 4 -10.62 13.66 11.34
N TYR A 5 -9.70 13.42 10.40
CA TYR A 5 -10.06 12.74 9.17
C TYR A 5 -10.41 11.27 9.50
N ASP A 6 -11.16 10.61 8.63
CA ASP A 6 -11.66 9.23 8.81
C ASP A 6 -10.55 8.15 8.75
N LEU A 7 -9.32 8.48 9.14
CA LEU A 7 -8.20 7.55 9.35
C LEU A 7 -8.60 6.39 10.29
N PHE A 8 -9.54 6.63 11.21
CA PHE A 8 -9.99 5.65 12.20
C PHE A 8 -11.14 4.76 11.73
N SER A 9 -11.63 4.92 10.50
CA SER A 9 -12.60 4.01 9.89
C SER A 9 -12.02 2.62 9.58
N HIS A 10 -10.68 2.52 9.50
CA HIS A 10 -9.96 1.28 9.30
C HIS A 10 -9.65 0.60 10.63
N ARG A 11 -9.92 -0.72 10.72
CA ARG A 11 -9.87 -1.46 12.00
C ARG A 11 -8.46 -1.55 12.60
N SER A 12 -7.41 -1.46 11.78
CA SER A 12 -6.00 -1.39 12.22
C SER A 12 -5.06 -0.97 11.08
N ILE A 13 -3.83 -0.57 11.42
CA ILE A 13 -2.75 -0.30 10.44
C ILE A 13 -2.47 -1.52 9.55
N ASN A 14 -2.58 -2.73 10.11
CA ASN A 14 -2.33 -3.99 9.39
C ASN A 14 -3.43 -4.30 8.36
N ASP A 15 -4.59 -3.65 8.47
CA ASP A 15 -5.65 -3.72 7.46
C ASP A 15 -5.47 -2.59 6.43
N LEU A 16 -5.18 -1.38 6.90
CA LEU A 16 -5.03 -0.19 6.06
C LEU A 16 -3.88 -0.30 5.06
N VAL A 17 -2.68 -0.64 5.54
CA VAL A 17 -1.47 -0.58 4.73
C VAL A 17 -1.48 -1.54 3.54
N PRO A 18 -1.83 -2.83 3.68
CA PRO A 18 -1.86 -3.72 2.52
C PRO A 18 -2.93 -3.34 1.48
N GLU A 19 -3.91 -2.51 1.83
CA GLU A 19 -4.84 -1.94 0.86
C GLU A 19 -4.25 -0.77 0.08
N ILE A 20 -3.53 0.14 0.75
CA ILE A 20 -2.70 1.17 0.10
C ILE A 20 -1.68 0.51 -0.85
N MET A 21 -1.01 -0.55 -0.39
CA MET A 21 -0.07 -1.33 -1.22
C MET A 21 -0.74 -1.94 -2.44
N TYR A 22 -1.93 -2.51 -2.26
CA TYR A 22 -2.69 -3.09 -3.37
C TYR A 22 -3.04 -2.04 -4.42
N TYR A 23 -3.59 -0.90 -4.00
CA TYR A 23 -3.93 0.18 -4.92
C TYR A 23 -2.72 0.77 -5.64
N TYR A 24 -1.58 0.89 -4.96
CA TYR A 24 -0.36 1.43 -5.55
C TYR A 24 0.33 0.44 -6.49
N LEU A 25 0.60 -0.79 -6.02
CA LEU A 25 1.42 -1.77 -6.73
C LEU A 25 0.64 -2.55 -7.79
N PHE A 26 -0.65 -2.83 -7.55
CA PHE A 26 -1.48 -3.63 -8.45
C PHE A 26 -2.41 -2.76 -9.30
N GLN A 27 -3.15 -1.82 -8.70
CA GLN A 27 -4.06 -0.97 -9.47
C GLN A 27 -3.38 0.24 -10.12
N GLY A 28 -2.13 0.54 -9.76
CA GLY A 28 -1.36 1.64 -10.36
C GLY A 28 -1.92 3.03 -10.06
N LEU A 29 -2.70 3.19 -8.98
CA LEU A 29 -3.24 4.48 -8.58
C LEU A 29 -2.13 5.43 -8.11
N SER A 30 -2.31 6.73 -8.35
CA SER A 30 -1.47 7.76 -7.72
C SER A 30 -1.75 7.82 -6.22
N LEU A 31 -0.79 8.32 -5.45
CA LEU A 31 -0.93 8.45 -4.00
C LEU A 31 -2.13 9.31 -3.59
N THR A 32 -2.40 10.39 -4.34
CA THR A 32 -3.59 11.23 -4.16
C THR A 32 -4.88 10.47 -4.48
N ALA A 33 -4.91 9.67 -5.55
CA ALA A 33 -6.09 8.89 -5.91
C ALA A 33 -6.37 7.78 -4.89
N ILE A 34 -5.33 7.22 -4.25
CA ILE A 34 -5.49 6.29 -3.13
C ILE A 34 -6.17 6.99 -1.96
N GLU A 35 -5.71 8.19 -1.60
CA GLU A 35 -6.26 8.94 -0.46
C GLU A 35 -7.71 9.37 -0.71
N GLU A 36 -8.03 9.83 -1.91
CA GLU A 36 -9.41 10.17 -2.26
C GLU A 36 -10.30 8.92 -2.20
N LYS A 37 -9.82 7.78 -2.70
CA LYS A 37 -10.57 6.52 -2.68
C LYS A 37 -10.79 5.97 -1.27
N MET A 38 -9.77 5.99 -0.42
CA MET A 38 -9.80 5.35 0.90
C MET A 38 -10.30 6.27 2.01
N PHE A 39 -10.03 7.57 1.90
CA PHE A 39 -10.28 8.56 2.96
C PHE A 39 -11.21 9.69 2.53
N ARG A 40 -11.65 9.72 1.25
CA ARG A 40 -12.52 10.76 0.68
C ARG A 40 -11.94 12.16 0.88
N THR A 41 -10.63 12.27 0.73
CA THR A 41 -9.92 13.54 0.84
C THR A 41 -8.67 13.57 -0.03
N GLU A 42 -8.40 14.74 -0.60
CA GLU A 42 -7.14 15.08 -1.27
C GLU A 42 -6.24 15.99 -0.41
N ASP A 43 -6.68 16.35 0.80
CA ASP A 43 -6.00 17.31 1.69
C ASP A 43 -4.59 16.84 2.10
N TYR A 44 -4.32 15.55 2.00
CA TYR A 44 -3.02 14.95 2.28
C TYR A 44 -2.03 15.04 1.13
N HIS A 45 -2.48 15.39 -0.08
CA HIS A 45 -1.64 15.56 -1.26
C HIS A 45 -0.70 14.36 -1.56
N GLY A 46 -1.14 13.14 -1.25
CA GLY A 46 -0.38 11.90 -1.41
C GLY A 46 0.61 11.59 -0.27
N TRP A 47 0.76 12.51 0.69
CA TRP A 47 1.76 12.40 1.76
C TRP A 47 1.50 11.22 2.69
N LEU A 48 0.24 10.93 3.01
CA LEU A 48 -0.11 9.85 3.94
C LEU A 48 0.19 8.49 3.31
N SER A 49 -0.29 8.28 2.08
CA SER A 49 0.01 7.07 1.30
C SER A 49 1.51 6.92 1.07
N LYS A 50 2.22 7.99 0.73
CA LYS A 50 3.69 8.01 0.58
C LYS A 50 4.38 7.51 1.85
N THR A 51 3.98 8.06 2.99
CA THR A 51 4.61 7.77 4.28
C THR A 51 4.48 6.30 4.65
N PHE A 52 3.29 5.71 4.51
CA PHE A 52 3.09 4.29 4.78
C PHE A 52 3.89 3.40 3.82
N LEU A 53 3.82 3.65 2.52
CA LEU A 53 4.54 2.85 1.53
C LEU A 53 6.05 2.89 1.77
N ASN A 54 6.61 4.07 1.99
CA ASN A 54 8.04 4.24 2.27
C ASN A 54 8.46 3.58 3.59
N TYR A 55 7.62 3.64 4.63
CA TYR A 55 7.89 2.95 5.91
C TYR A 55 8.05 1.44 5.74
N TYR A 56 7.28 0.83 4.81
CA TYR A 56 7.39 -0.59 4.47
C TYR A 56 8.43 -0.89 3.37
N GLY A 57 9.22 0.10 2.95
CA GLY A 57 10.31 -0.05 1.99
C GLY A 57 9.86 -0.06 0.53
N ILE A 58 8.64 0.38 0.24
CA ILE A 58 8.14 0.56 -1.13
C ILE A 58 8.47 1.98 -1.58
N ASP A 59 9.41 2.08 -2.52
CA ASP A 59 9.80 3.37 -3.10
C ASP A 59 8.67 3.94 -3.97
N THR A 60 8.23 5.15 -3.66
CA THR A 60 7.14 5.86 -4.33
C THR A 60 7.61 6.89 -5.36
N ASP A 61 8.90 7.20 -5.39
CA ASP A 61 9.49 8.16 -6.33
C ASP A 61 10.03 7.46 -7.60
N LYS A 62 10.04 6.13 -7.61
CA LYS A 62 10.44 5.27 -8.73
C LYS A 62 9.24 4.62 -9.44
N THR A 63 9.52 3.60 -10.26
CA THR A 63 8.59 2.92 -11.16
C THR A 63 7.75 1.81 -10.50
N ASN A 64 7.59 1.82 -9.17
CA ASN A 64 6.86 0.75 -8.48
C ASN A 64 5.33 0.83 -8.67
N LYS A 65 4.81 1.99 -9.08
CA LYS A 65 3.38 2.18 -9.33
C LYS A 65 2.91 1.24 -10.43
N GLY A 66 1.98 0.34 -10.12
CA GLY A 66 1.42 -0.63 -11.06
C GLY A 66 2.39 -1.73 -11.51
N ILE A 67 3.52 -1.93 -10.82
CA ILE A 67 4.53 -2.95 -11.16
C ILE A 67 3.94 -4.37 -11.22
N TYR A 68 2.83 -4.62 -10.52
CA TYR A 68 2.14 -5.91 -10.46
C TYR A 68 0.76 -5.90 -11.11
N ALA A 69 0.45 -4.94 -11.99
CA ALA A 69 -0.88 -4.80 -12.59
C ALA A 69 -1.38 -6.05 -13.35
N ASN A 70 -0.47 -6.88 -13.85
CA ASN A 70 -0.78 -8.11 -14.59
C ASN A 70 -0.51 -9.39 -13.78
N LYS A 71 -0.31 -9.28 -12.46
CA LYS A 71 -0.06 -10.42 -11.57
C LYS A 71 -1.13 -10.52 -10.50
N THR A 72 -1.38 -11.74 -10.05
CA THR A 72 -2.25 -12.01 -8.91
C THR A 72 -1.49 -11.84 -7.58
N ILE A 73 -2.22 -11.64 -6.49
CA ILE A 73 -1.61 -11.52 -5.16
C ILE A 73 -0.83 -12.79 -4.77
N PRO A 74 -1.35 -14.03 -4.94
CA PRO A 74 -0.58 -15.24 -4.66
C PRO A 74 0.77 -15.31 -5.39
N GLU A 75 0.79 -15.00 -6.69
CA GLU A 75 2.02 -15.01 -7.50
C GLU A 75 3.06 -14.03 -6.95
N VAL A 76 2.63 -12.80 -6.64
CA VAL A 76 3.53 -11.78 -6.09
C VAL A 76 4.02 -12.16 -4.69
N VAL A 77 3.16 -12.70 -3.84
CA VAL A 77 3.55 -13.17 -2.50
C VAL A 77 4.60 -14.26 -2.59
N GLU A 78 4.41 -15.25 -3.47
CA GLU A 78 5.39 -16.33 -3.67
C GLU A 78 6.73 -15.80 -4.18
N GLU A 79 6.71 -14.89 -5.16
CA GLU A 79 7.90 -14.25 -5.72
C GLU A 79 8.67 -13.45 -4.66
N LEU A 80 7.96 -12.63 -3.87
CA LEU A 80 8.57 -11.81 -2.83
C LEU A 80 9.14 -12.66 -1.68
N TYR A 81 8.55 -13.82 -1.35
CA TYR A 81 9.12 -14.74 -0.36
C TYR A 81 10.43 -15.41 -0.80
N LYS A 82 10.68 -15.50 -2.12
CA LYS A 82 11.96 -16.01 -2.67
C LYS A 82 13.08 -14.96 -2.64
N SER A 83 12.76 -13.70 -2.33
CA SER A 83 13.71 -12.60 -2.26
C SER A 83 14.55 -12.64 -0.97
N SER A 84 15.82 -12.27 -1.06
CA SER A 84 16.69 -12.02 0.10
C SER A 84 16.49 -10.63 0.73
N ASN A 85 15.71 -9.74 0.11
CA ASN A 85 15.42 -8.41 0.62
C ASN A 85 14.33 -8.44 1.70
N ILE A 86 14.66 -7.96 2.90
CA ILE A 86 13.74 -7.92 4.05
C ILE A 86 12.47 -7.08 3.80
N ALA A 87 12.53 -6.03 2.98
CA ALA A 87 11.37 -5.24 2.62
C ALA A 87 10.38 -6.07 1.79
N HIS A 88 10.88 -6.87 0.83
CA HIS A 88 10.06 -7.80 0.05
C HIS A 88 9.36 -8.81 0.96
N LEU A 89 10.08 -9.40 1.93
CA LEU A 89 9.50 -10.34 2.89
C LEU A 89 8.40 -9.71 3.76
N ARG A 90 8.58 -8.45 4.18
CA ARG A 90 7.56 -7.70 4.95
C ARG A 90 6.31 -7.43 4.13
N VAL A 91 6.47 -6.98 2.88
CA VAL A 91 5.35 -6.76 1.95
C VAL A 91 4.61 -8.07 1.67
N ALA A 92 5.34 -9.16 1.40
CA ALA A 92 4.76 -10.49 1.20
C ALA A 92 3.92 -10.94 2.39
N LYS A 93 4.45 -10.75 3.62
CA LYS A 93 3.75 -11.08 4.85
C LYS A 93 2.43 -10.32 5.00
N LEU A 94 2.43 -9.00 4.79
CA LEU A 94 1.22 -8.18 4.90
C LEU A 94 0.16 -8.52 3.84
N LEU A 95 0.59 -8.70 2.59
CA LEU A 95 -0.32 -9.09 1.50
C LEU A 95 -0.92 -10.48 1.77
N LYS A 96 -0.10 -11.42 2.27
CA LYS A 96 -0.58 -12.74 2.68
C LYS A 96 -1.62 -12.62 3.79
N GLU A 97 -1.28 -11.96 4.90
CA GLU A 97 -2.18 -11.84 6.07
C GLU A 97 -3.53 -11.18 5.77
N LYS A 98 -3.60 -10.24 4.81
CA LYS A 98 -4.86 -9.58 4.43
C LYS A 98 -5.67 -10.37 3.39
N TYR A 99 -5.03 -11.03 2.43
CA TYR A 99 -5.72 -11.52 1.22
C TYR A 99 -5.69 -13.05 1.03
N LEU A 100 -4.92 -13.81 1.83
CA LEU A 100 -4.73 -15.27 1.69
C LEU A 100 -4.93 -16.00 3.01
#